data_AF-A0A7Y1ADE5-F1
#
_entry.id   AF-A0A7Y1ADE5-F1
#
_cell.length_a   1.000
_cell.length_b   1.000
_cell.length_c   1.000
_cell.angle_alpha   90.00
_cell.angle_beta   90.00
_cell.angle_gamma   90.00
#
_symmetry.space_group_name_H-M   'P 1'
#
loop_
_entity.id
_entity.type
_entity.pdbx_description
1 polymer ?
#
loop_
_entity_poly.entity_id
_entity_poly.type
_entity_poly.pdbx_seq_one_letter_code
_entity_poly.pdbx_strand_id
1 'polypeptide(L)'
;MAKTHHHSPAQRICGHVGIHIFHYSGRKGLADENRYAANSLCPECDGVIREWFQQPEPGFYKVNLPKLVSRTPSLISWGNRVRIAQLRKLGPVMKQIASESESDPLAALTLQVLEMMFKIDSASFWVDVDKHTYGTYSLGWDVEALIRGRETTTNPLGKTSVFGYWMSRNERVAKDAIEAAALLKPMLREYKRGSVVAEGASTT
;
A
#
# COMPACT_ATOMS: atom_id res chain seq x y z
N MET A 1 25.68 2.08 -23.67
CA MET A 1 25.80 0.84 -22.88
C MET A 1 24.53 0.03 -23.06
N ALA A 2 24.63 -1.26 -23.39
CA ALA A 2 23.46 -2.14 -23.56
C ALA A 2 22.75 -2.34 -22.21
N LYS A 3 21.42 -2.28 -22.19
CA LYS A 3 20.62 -2.66 -21.02
C LYS A 3 20.57 -4.18 -20.99
N THR A 4 21.05 -4.78 -19.90
CA THR A 4 20.93 -6.23 -19.71
C THR A 4 19.54 -6.52 -19.16
N HIS A 5 18.78 -7.35 -19.87
CA HIS A 5 17.52 -7.90 -19.39
C HIS A 5 17.81 -9.28 -18.83
N HIS A 6 17.59 -9.48 -17.53
CA HIS A 6 17.72 -10.82 -16.95
C HIS A 6 16.56 -11.09 -16.01
N HIS A 7 16.10 -12.34 -16.05
CA HIS A 7 15.03 -12.86 -15.22
C HIS A 7 15.68 -13.67 -14.12
N SER A 8 15.46 -13.29 -12.86
CA SER A 8 16.00 -14.03 -11.73
C SER A 8 15.04 -14.03 -10.54
N PRO A 9 15.02 -15.11 -9.73
CA PRO A 9 14.26 -15.14 -8.50
C PRO A 9 14.69 -14.00 -7.57
N ALA A 10 13.71 -13.25 -7.06
CA ALA A 10 13.92 -12.24 -6.04
C ALA A 10 12.89 -12.39 -4.93
N GLN A 11 13.35 -12.37 -3.68
CA GLN A 11 12.45 -12.29 -2.54
C GLN A 11 11.90 -10.87 -2.39
N ARG A 12 10.59 -10.77 -2.24
CA ARG A 12 9.82 -9.52 -2.12
C ARG A 12 9.56 -9.17 -0.66
N ILE A 13 9.05 -7.97 -0.41
CA ILE A 13 8.80 -7.50 0.96
C ILE A 13 7.68 -8.28 1.67
N CYS A 14 6.75 -8.86 0.90
CA CYS A 14 5.75 -9.80 1.42
C CYS A 14 6.35 -11.16 1.82
N GLY A 15 7.60 -11.46 1.45
CA GLY A 15 8.27 -12.73 1.72
C GLY A 15 8.27 -13.71 0.57
N HIS A 16 7.41 -13.52 -0.45
CA HIS A 16 7.35 -14.37 -1.63
C HIS A 16 8.58 -14.25 -2.53
N VAL A 17 8.93 -15.36 -3.17
CA VAL A 17 9.99 -15.41 -4.18
C VAL A 17 9.31 -15.55 -5.55
N GLY A 18 9.58 -14.59 -6.43
CA GLY A 18 9.07 -14.61 -7.81
C GLY A 18 10.11 -14.14 -8.81
N ILE A 19 9.86 -14.39 -10.10
CA ILE A 19 10.73 -13.90 -11.16
C ILE A 19 10.64 -12.37 -11.24
N HIS A 20 11.75 -11.69 -11.02
CA HIS A 20 11.88 -10.27 -11.30
C HIS A 20 12.63 -10.06 -12.62
N ILE A 21 12.10 -9.15 -13.44
CA ILE A 21 12.78 -8.67 -14.62
C ILE A 21 13.65 -7.50 -14.18
N PHE A 22 14.97 -7.70 -14.21
CA PHE A 22 15.93 -6.67 -13.85
C PHE A 22 16.31 -5.87 -15.09
N HIS A 23 16.29 -4.54 -14.97
CA HIS A 23 16.67 -3.61 -16.02
C HIS A 23 17.81 -2.71 -15.56
N TYR A 24 19.06 -3.12 -15.77
CA TYR A 24 20.22 -2.37 -15.29
C TYR A 24 21.34 -2.20 -16.31
N SER A 25 22.19 -1.22 -16.01
CA SER A 25 23.51 -1.08 -16.60
C SER A 25 24.54 -0.89 -15.48
N GLY A 26 25.62 -1.68 -15.51
CA GLY A 26 26.66 -1.65 -14.48
C GLY A 26 26.22 -2.16 -13.09
N ARG A 27 27.18 -2.19 -12.16
CA ARG A 27 26.99 -2.75 -10.80
C ARG A 27 26.00 -1.95 -9.95
N LYS A 28 25.99 -0.61 -10.10
CA LYS A 28 25.08 0.26 -9.35
C LYS A 28 23.62 0.01 -9.72
N GLY A 29 23.30 -0.07 -11.01
CA GLY A 29 21.94 -0.36 -11.46
C GLY A 29 21.43 -1.72 -10.97
N LEU A 30 22.29 -2.74 -10.97
CA LEU A 30 21.92 -4.06 -10.43
C LEU A 30 21.62 -3.99 -8.92
N ALA A 31 22.42 -3.24 -8.16
CA ALA A 31 22.18 -3.05 -6.73
C ALA A 31 20.87 -2.29 -6.46
N ASP A 32 20.53 -1.31 -7.29
CA ASP A 32 19.30 -0.53 -7.17
C ASP A 32 18.06 -1.37 -7.54
N GLU A 33 18.12 -2.20 -8.58
CA GLU A 33 17.04 -3.13 -8.95
C GLU A 33 16.83 -4.22 -7.89
N ASN A 34 17.92 -4.80 -7.35
CA ASN A 34 17.82 -5.73 -6.22
C ASN A 34 17.17 -5.06 -5.00
N ARG A 35 17.56 -3.81 -4.70
CA ARG A 35 16.94 -3.05 -3.63
C ARG A 35 15.46 -2.81 -3.92
N TYR A 36 15.10 -2.37 -5.13
CA TYR A 36 13.70 -2.18 -5.51
C TYR A 36 12.90 -3.48 -5.31
N ALA A 37 13.42 -4.61 -5.78
CA ALA A 37 12.74 -5.89 -5.68
C ALA A 37 12.48 -6.31 -4.23
N ALA A 38 13.49 -6.22 -3.37
CA ALA A 38 13.39 -6.55 -1.95
C ALA A 38 12.44 -5.62 -1.17
N ASN A 39 12.09 -4.46 -1.74
CA ASN A 39 11.31 -3.41 -1.08
C ASN A 39 9.90 -3.23 -1.67
N SER A 40 9.52 -4.05 -2.66
CA SER A 40 8.19 -4.02 -3.28
C SER A 40 7.38 -5.27 -2.93
N LEU A 41 6.05 -5.18 -3.04
CA LEU A 41 5.18 -6.36 -3.07
C LEU A 41 5.50 -7.23 -4.29
N CYS A 42 5.14 -8.51 -4.22
CA CYS A 42 5.10 -9.36 -5.40
C CYS A 42 3.88 -9.02 -6.28
N PRO A 43 3.91 -9.37 -7.58
CA PRO A 43 2.77 -9.13 -8.48
C PRO A 43 1.47 -9.80 -8.03
N GLU A 44 1.54 -10.91 -7.29
CA GLU A 44 0.37 -11.64 -6.77
C GLU A 44 -0.31 -10.85 -5.66
N CYS A 45 0.43 -10.43 -4.62
CA CYS A 45 -0.10 -9.57 -3.55
C CYS A 45 -0.63 -8.23 -4.10
N ASP A 46 0.10 -7.61 -5.04
CA ASP A 46 -0.40 -6.39 -5.70
C ASP A 46 -1.66 -6.65 -6.53
N GLY A 47 -1.77 -7.84 -7.14
CA GLY A 47 -2.96 -8.32 -7.83
C GLY A 47 -4.17 -8.42 -6.89
N VAL A 48 -4.00 -9.05 -5.73
CA VAL A 48 -5.05 -9.17 -4.70
C VAL A 48 -5.55 -7.80 -4.25
N ILE A 49 -4.64 -6.85 -3.97
CA ILE A 49 -5.02 -5.47 -3.62
C ILE A 49 -5.86 -4.84 -4.74
N ARG A 50 -5.47 -5.03 -6.00
CA ARG A 50 -6.23 -4.48 -7.14
C ARG A 50 -7.61 -5.13 -7.30
N GLU A 51 -7.73 -6.42 -7.04
CA GLU A 51 -8.98 -7.18 -7.16
C GLU A 51 -10.07 -6.63 -6.23
N TRP A 52 -9.74 -6.33 -4.96
CA TRP A 52 -10.68 -5.72 -4.01
C TRP A 52 -11.29 -4.40 -4.51
N PHE A 53 -10.58 -3.67 -5.39
CA PHE A 53 -11.04 -2.40 -5.92
C PHE A 53 -11.86 -2.54 -7.22
N GLN A 54 -11.84 -3.71 -7.86
CA GLN A 54 -12.58 -3.95 -9.09
C GLN A 54 -14.01 -4.43 -8.82
N GLN A 55 -14.21 -5.22 -7.77
CA GLN A 55 -15.51 -5.82 -7.44
C GLN A 55 -15.91 -5.54 -5.98
N PRO A 56 -16.10 -4.27 -5.60
CA PRO A 56 -16.49 -3.95 -4.24
C PRO A 56 -17.89 -4.47 -3.92
N GLU A 57 -18.02 -5.21 -2.83
CA GLU A 57 -19.33 -5.60 -2.32
C GLU A 57 -20.11 -4.39 -1.78
N PRO A 58 -21.45 -4.35 -1.95
CA PRO A 58 -22.26 -3.28 -1.39
C PRO A 58 -22.11 -3.14 0.13
N GLY A 59 -21.96 -1.90 0.59
CA GLY A 59 -22.05 -1.57 2.00
C GLY A 59 -21.24 -0.35 2.41
N PHE A 60 -21.16 -0.16 3.71
CA PHE A 60 -20.48 0.98 4.32
C PHE A 60 -19.59 0.50 5.46
N TYR A 61 -18.30 0.82 5.38
CA TYR A 61 -17.38 0.68 6.49
C TYR A 61 -17.46 1.93 7.38
N LYS A 62 -17.77 1.74 8.66
CA LYS A 62 -17.92 2.86 9.60
C LYS A 62 -16.56 3.38 10.01
N VAL A 63 -16.23 4.60 9.58
CA VAL A 63 -15.02 5.31 9.99
C VAL A 63 -15.37 6.54 10.81
N ASN A 64 -14.63 6.77 11.89
CA ASN A 64 -14.70 8.03 12.63
C ASN A 64 -13.89 9.10 11.88
N LEU A 65 -14.58 10.13 11.39
CA LEU A 65 -13.94 11.22 10.65
C LEU A 65 -13.66 12.40 11.59
N PRO A 66 -12.39 12.71 11.91
CA PRO A 66 -12.08 13.91 12.69
C PRO A 66 -12.50 15.18 11.96
N LYS A 67 -12.70 16.28 12.70
CA LYS A 67 -12.93 17.59 12.06
C LYS A 67 -11.69 17.99 11.28
N LEU A 68 -11.88 18.44 10.03
CA LEU A 68 -10.76 18.90 9.23
C LEU A 68 -10.23 20.24 9.74
N VAL A 69 -8.90 20.37 9.73
CA VAL A 69 -8.17 21.55 10.20
C VAL A 69 -7.49 22.24 9.01
N SER A 70 -7.68 23.55 8.92
CA SER A 70 -6.94 24.46 8.04
C SER A 70 -7.14 25.91 8.49
N ARG A 71 -6.19 26.78 8.16
CA ARG A 71 -6.33 28.23 8.35
C ARG A 71 -7.33 28.86 7.39
N THR A 72 -7.64 28.18 6.28
CA THR A 72 -8.51 28.69 5.23
C THR A 72 -9.83 27.90 5.18
N PRO A 73 -10.98 28.53 5.48
CA PRO A 73 -12.28 27.84 5.49
C PRO A 73 -12.65 27.18 4.15
N SER A 74 -12.25 27.78 3.02
CA SER A 74 -12.50 27.19 1.69
C SER A 74 -11.78 25.86 1.48
N LEU A 75 -10.58 25.69 2.05
CA LEU A 75 -9.85 24.42 2.01
C LEU A 75 -10.52 23.35 2.85
N ILE A 76 -11.12 23.71 4.00
CA ILE A 76 -11.90 22.77 4.82
C ILE A 76 -13.10 22.24 4.01
N SER A 77 -13.84 23.12 3.35
CA SER A 77 -14.98 22.74 2.51
C SER A 77 -14.56 21.84 1.34
N TRP A 78 -13.49 22.20 0.62
CA TRP A 78 -12.96 21.39 -0.48
C TRP A 78 -12.46 20.02 0.02
N GLY A 79 -11.59 20.01 1.03
CA GLY A 79 -11.05 18.78 1.61
C GLY A 79 -12.16 17.86 2.11
N ASN A 80 -13.21 18.39 2.74
CA ASN A 80 -14.32 17.56 3.22
C ASN A 80 -15.10 16.94 2.06
N ARG A 81 -15.34 17.69 0.97
CA ARG A 81 -15.98 17.16 -0.24
C ARG A 81 -15.19 15.98 -0.81
N VAL A 82 -13.87 16.13 -0.92
CA VAL A 82 -12.97 15.08 -1.43
C VAL A 82 -12.96 13.88 -0.50
N ARG A 83 -12.82 14.09 0.82
CA ARG A 83 -12.85 13.03 1.83
C ARG A 83 -14.14 12.20 1.76
N ILE A 84 -15.29 12.86 1.65
CA ILE A 84 -16.58 12.17 1.54
C ILE A 84 -16.69 11.41 0.21
N ALA A 85 -16.21 11.98 -0.90
CA ALA A 85 -16.19 11.29 -2.18
C ALA A 85 -15.30 10.02 -2.13
N GLN A 86 -14.11 10.13 -1.52
CA GLN A 86 -13.23 8.99 -1.30
C GLN A 86 -13.86 7.95 -0.37
N LEU A 87 -14.53 8.37 0.71
CA LEU A 87 -15.22 7.43 1.60
C LEU A 87 -16.35 6.68 0.89
N ARG A 88 -17.09 7.33 0.00
CA ARG A 88 -18.11 6.65 -0.82
C ARG A 88 -17.52 5.62 -1.77
N LYS A 89 -16.34 5.90 -2.33
CA LYS A 89 -15.60 5.00 -3.22
C LYS A 89 -14.98 3.83 -2.46
N LEU A 90 -14.33 4.11 -1.33
CA LEU A 90 -13.50 3.17 -0.59
C LEU A 90 -14.25 2.45 0.54
N GLY A 91 -15.36 3.00 1.03
CA GLY A 91 -16.16 2.40 2.10
C GLY A 91 -16.65 0.97 1.80
N PRO A 92 -17.17 0.68 0.60
CA PRO A 92 -17.47 -0.69 0.17
C PRO A 92 -16.26 -1.63 0.21
N VAL A 93 -15.13 -1.17 -0.35
CA VAL A 93 -13.85 -1.91 -0.37
C VAL A 93 -13.36 -2.21 1.05
N MET A 94 -13.34 -1.19 1.92
CA MET A 94 -12.93 -1.35 3.32
C MET A 94 -13.82 -2.34 4.07
N LYS A 95 -15.12 -2.40 3.78
CA LYS A 95 -16.04 -3.36 4.39
C LYS A 95 -15.70 -4.79 3.99
N GLN A 96 -15.48 -5.03 2.71
CA GLN A 96 -15.06 -6.34 2.18
C GLN A 96 -13.72 -6.77 2.78
N ILE A 97 -12.72 -5.88 2.76
CA ILE A 97 -11.39 -6.17 3.32
C ILE A 97 -11.49 -6.43 4.83
N ALA A 98 -12.36 -5.70 5.56
CA ALA A 98 -12.55 -5.93 6.99
C ALA A 98 -13.10 -7.32 7.32
N SER A 99 -14.04 -7.85 6.55
CA SER A 99 -14.51 -9.24 6.74
C SER A 99 -13.43 -10.29 6.49
N GLU A 100 -12.41 -9.97 5.68
CA GLU A 100 -11.30 -10.88 5.39
C GLU A 100 -10.11 -10.70 6.34
N SER A 101 -10.00 -9.53 7.00
CA SER A 101 -8.82 -9.11 7.76
C SER A 101 -8.43 -10.02 8.94
N GLU A 102 -9.36 -10.80 9.48
CA GLU A 102 -9.06 -11.76 10.56
C GLU A 102 -8.22 -12.96 10.08
N SER A 103 -8.35 -13.33 8.81
CA SER A 103 -7.69 -14.51 8.21
C SER A 103 -6.70 -14.16 7.10
N ASP A 104 -6.75 -12.94 6.57
CA ASP A 104 -5.88 -12.46 5.50
C ASP A 104 -4.96 -11.32 6.02
N PRO A 105 -3.65 -11.56 6.19
CA PRO A 105 -2.72 -10.54 6.69
C PRO A 105 -2.55 -9.36 5.72
N LEU A 106 -2.69 -9.58 4.40
CA LEU A 106 -2.62 -8.51 3.41
C LEU A 106 -3.88 -7.63 3.48
N ALA A 107 -5.04 -8.22 3.75
CA ALA A 107 -6.28 -7.50 3.98
C ALA A 107 -6.16 -6.62 5.23
N ALA A 108 -5.66 -7.17 6.34
CA ALA A 108 -5.42 -6.41 7.57
C ALA A 108 -4.49 -5.20 7.37
N LEU A 109 -3.35 -5.39 6.69
CA LEU A 109 -2.41 -4.31 6.37
C LEU A 109 -3.04 -3.23 5.47
N THR A 110 -3.80 -3.65 4.46
CA THR A 110 -4.46 -2.73 3.52
C THR A 110 -5.54 -1.92 4.22
N LEU A 111 -6.37 -2.57 5.05
CA LEU A 111 -7.39 -1.90 5.86
C LEU A 111 -6.74 -0.88 6.80
N GLN A 112 -5.64 -1.25 7.45
CA GLN A 112 -4.93 -0.36 8.37
C GLN A 112 -4.47 0.93 7.71
N VAL A 113 -3.91 0.86 6.49
CA VAL A 113 -3.54 2.05 5.72
C VAL A 113 -4.78 2.91 5.39
N LEU A 114 -5.89 2.29 4.97
CA LEU A 114 -7.12 3.02 4.65
C LEU A 114 -7.74 3.69 5.89
N GLU A 115 -7.73 3.02 7.04
CA GLU A 115 -8.16 3.62 8.30
C GLU A 115 -7.28 4.80 8.70
N MET A 116 -5.96 4.66 8.56
CA MET A 116 -5.01 5.74 8.79
C MET A 116 -5.30 6.93 7.87
N MET A 117 -5.67 6.69 6.60
CA MET A 117 -6.02 7.74 5.64
C MET A 117 -7.20 8.56 6.12
N PHE A 118 -8.29 7.91 6.53
CA PHE A 118 -9.51 8.60 6.95
C PHE A 118 -9.41 9.26 8.33
N LYS A 119 -8.41 8.89 9.14
CA LYS A 119 -8.03 9.58 10.38
C LYS A 119 -7.25 10.88 10.13
N ILE A 120 -6.84 11.19 8.89
CA ILE A 120 -6.15 12.44 8.57
C ILE A 120 -7.12 13.62 8.65
N ASP A 121 -6.83 14.55 9.55
CA ASP A 121 -7.58 15.78 9.80
C ASP A 121 -7.10 16.97 8.95
N SER A 122 -5.98 16.87 8.24
CA SER A 122 -5.46 17.95 7.42
C SER A 122 -6.31 18.19 6.17
N ALA A 123 -6.92 19.37 6.04
CA ALA A 123 -7.67 19.69 4.83
C ALA A 123 -6.79 19.75 3.57
N SER A 124 -5.52 20.18 3.72
CA SER A 124 -4.57 20.24 2.60
C SER A 124 -4.21 18.86 2.06
N PHE A 125 -4.14 17.83 2.92
CA PHE A 125 -3.92 16.45 2.47
C PHE A 125 -5.03 16.00 1.51
N TRP A 126 -6.30 16.23 1.89
CA TRP A 126 -7.44 15.86 1.04
C TRP A 126 -7.49 16.66 -0.26
N VAL A 127 -7.05 17.91 -0.26
CA VAL A 127 -6.88 18.69 -1.49
C VAL A 127 -5.78 18.11 -2.38
N ASP A 128 -4.66 17.65 -1.80
CA ASP A 128 -3.59 17.00 -2.56
C ASP A 128 -4.04 15.65 -3.12
N VAL A 129 -4.88 14.89 -2.40
CA VAL A 129 -5.51 13.65 -2.88
C VAL A 129 -6.35 13.87 -4.13
N ASP A 130 -7.09 14.98 -4.19
CA ASP A 130 -7.87 15.37 -5.37
C ASP A 130 -6.95 15.70 -6.55
N LYS A 131 -5.90 16.47 -6.31
CA LYS A 131 -4.97 16.95 -7.35
C LYS A 131 -4.08 15.87 -7.94
N HIS A 132 -3.63 14.92 -7.13
CA HIS A 132 -2.64 13.91 -7.53
C HIS A 132 -3.24 12.51 -7.64
N THR A 133 -4.55 12.36 -7.42
CA THR A 133 -5.30 11.09 -7.49
C THR A 133 -4.71 10.00 -6.60
N TYR A 134 -5.28 9.81 -5.41
CA TYR A 134 -4.97 8.63 -4.60
C TYR A 134 -5.71 7.39 -5.15
N GLY A 135 -4.97 6.38 -5.60
CA GLY A 135 -5.49 5.14 -6.18
C GLY A 135 -4.81 3.89 -5.63
N THR A 136 -5.10 2.72 -6.22
CA THR A 136 -4.53 1.42 -5.82
C THR A 136 -3.00 1.42 -5.84
N TYR A 137 -2.39 2.14 -6.79
CA TYR A 137 -0.95 2.28 -6.87
C TYR A 137 -0.34 3.02 -5.67
N SER A 138 -0.90 4.17 -5.30
CA SER A 138 -0.48 4.92 -4.10
C SER A 138 -0.68 4.11 -2.83
N LEU A 139 -1.81 3.40 -2.74
CA LEU A 139 -2.10 2.49 -1.64
C LEU A 139 -1.08 1.35 -1.53
N GLY A 140 -0.72 0.73 -2.65
CA GLY A 140 0.32 -0.30 -2.70
C GLY A 140 1.64 0.20 -2.10
N TRP A 141 2.06 1.42 -2.46
CA TRP A 141 3.26 2.03 -1.88
C TRP A 141 3.16 2.32 -0.38
N ASP A 142 2.00 2.76 0.11
CA ASP A 142 1.77 2.95 1.53
C ASP A 142 1.78 1.61 2.29
N VAL A 143 1.20 0.54 1.72
CA VAL A 143 1.26 -0.82 2.26
C VAL A 143 2.69 -1.34 2.29
N GLU A 144 3.46 -1.17 1.21
CA GLU A 144 4.88 -1.51 1.15
C GLU A 144 5.68 -0.77 2.22
N ALA A 145 5.45 0.54 2.39
CA ALA A 145 6.13 1.34 3.40
C ALA A 145 5.78 0.89 4.83
N LEU A 146 4.51 0.54 5.07
CA LEU A 146 4.04 0.00 6.35
C LEU A 146 4.72 -1.35 6.67
N ILE A 147 4.73 -2.29 5.72
CA ILE A 147 5.41 -3.58 5.88
C ILE A 147 6.91 -3.34 6.11
N ARG A 148 7.52 -2.41 5.38
CA ARG A 148 8.94 -2.08 5.55
C ARG A 148 9.26 -1.47 6.91
N GLY A 149 8.30 -0.75 7.50
CA GLY A 149 8.49 0.06 8.70
C GLY A 149 9.24 1.36 8.44
N ARG A 150 9.37 1.79 7.18
CA ARG A 150 10.05 3.04 6.79
C ARG A 150 9.78 3.38 5.32
N GLU A 151 10.05 4.63 4.97
CA GLU A 151 10.16 5.05 3.56
C GLU A 151 11.36 4.40 2.87
N THR A 152 11.30 4.24 1.55
CA THR A 152 12.45 3.82 0.76
C THR A 152 13.19 5.03 0.21
N THR A 153 14.52 4.93 0.16
CA THR A 153 15.38 5.97 -0.42
C THR A 153 15.31 6.01 -1.95
N THR A 154 14.88 4.93 -2.60
CA THR A 154 14.86 4.82 -4.07
C THR A 154 13.58 5.37 -4.69
N ASN A 155 12.52 5.50 -3.91
CA ASN A 155 11.22 5.99 -4.36
C ASN A 155 10.48 6.63 -3.17
N PRO A 156 10.80 7.90 -2.86
CA PRO A 156 10.24 8.58 -1.71
C PRO A 156 8.72 8.72 -1.84
N LEU A 157 8.04 8.71 -0.70
CA LEU A 157 6.58 8.78 -0.67
C LEU A 157 6.10 10.17 -1.14
N GLY A 158 5.04 10.19 -1.94
CA GLY A 158 4.46 11.41 -2.49
C GLY A 158 3.61 12.20 -1.49
N LYS A 159 3.15 13.40 -1.89
CA LYS A 159 2.30 14.28 -1.05
C LYS A 159 0.97 13.65 -0.61
N THR A 160 0.51 12.64 -1.33
CA THR A 160 -0.72 11.91 -1.05
C THR A 160 -0.50 10.63 -0.26
N SER A 161 0.74 10.32 0.13
CA SER A 161 1.05 9.14 0.94
C SER A 161 0.48 9.29 2.34
N VAL A 162 -0.28 8.27 2.74
CA VAL A 162 -0.87 8.18 4.07
C VAL A 162 0.22 7.91 5.11
N PHE A 163 1.12 6.96 4.82
CA PHE A 163 2.21 6.62 5.72
C PHE A 163 3.17 7.80 5.89
N GLY A 164 3.55 8.45 4.79
CA GLY A 164 4.42 9.64 4.80
C GLY A 164 3.79 10.83 5.53
N TYR A 165 2.47 11.03 5.42
CA TYR A 165 1.75 12.02 6.22
C TYR A 165 1.95 11.76 7.72
N TRP A 166 1.71 10.53 8.18
CA TRP A 166 1.82 10.21 9.60
C TRP A 166 3.26 10.25 10.10
N MET A 167 4.23 9.76 9.32
CA MET A 167 5.66 9.88 9.65
C MET A 167 6.08 11.34 9.85
N SER A 168 5.56 12.28 9.05
CA SER A 168 5.93 13.70 9.13
C SER A 168 5.15 14.50 10.18
N ARG A 169 3.91 14.13 10.49
CA ARG A 169 3.02 14.92 11.37
C ARG A 169 2.83 14.35 12.76
N ASN A 170 2.79 13.03 12.89
CA ASN A 170 2.64 12.35 14.17
C ASN A 170 3.21 10.93 14.06
N GLU A 171 4.53 10.84 14.24
CA GLU A 171 5.30 9.60 14.07
C GLU A 171 4.77 8.47 14.97
N ARG A 172 4.12 8.78 16.10
CA ARG A 172 3.53 7.76 16.98
C ARG A 172 2.46 6.93 16.27
N VAL A 173 1.59 7.57 15.47
CA VAL A 173 0.55 6.86 14.71
C VAL A 173 1.19 5.90 13.70
N ALA A 174 2.29 6.32 13.07
CA ALA A 174 3.04 5.45 12.17
C ALA A 174 3.74 4.32 12.94
N LYS A 175 4.38 4.59 14.09
CA LYS A 175 5.05 3.57 14.92
C LYS A 175 4.08 2.51 15.43
N ASP A 176 2.95 2.92 16.00
CA ASP A 176 1.91 2.00 16.46
C ASP A 176 1.43 1.12 15.29
N ALA A 177 1.31 1.71 14.09
CA ALA A 177 0.92 0.97 12.91
C ALA A 177 1.99 -0.05 12.44
N ILE A 178 3.27 0.34 12.50
CA ILE A 178 4.41 -0.51 12.16
C ILE A 178 4.53 -1.68 13.13
N GLU A 179 4.29 -1.46 14.43
CA GLU A 179 4.28 -2.52 15.44
C GLU A 179 3.18 -3.54 15.17
N ALA A 180 1.96 -3.08 14.87
CA ALA A 180 0.87 -3.97 14.46
C ALA A 180 1.19 -4.73 13.16
N ALA A 181 1.74 -4.05 12.17
CA ALA A 181 2.16 -4.68 10.90
C ALA A 181 3.27 -5.73 11.09
N ALA A 182 4.17 -5.54 12.07
CA ALA A 182 5.23 -6.48 12.37
C ALA A 182 4.70 -7.84 12.84
N LEU A 183 3.56 -7.87 13.54
CA LEU A 183 2.89 -9.10 13.97
C LEU A 183 2.34 -9.91 12.79
N LEU A 184 1.99 -9.24 11.68
CA LEU A 184 1.44 -9.88 10.48
C LEU A 184 2.51 -10.39 9.52
N LYS A 185 3.77 -9.96 9.67
CA LYS A 185 4.87 -10.34 8.76
C LYS A 185 5.10 -11.85 8.65
N PRO A 186 5.10 -12.64 9.75
CA PRO A 186 5.26 -14.09 9.64
C PRO A 186 4.14 -14.72 8.82
N MET A 187 2.90 -14.33 9.06
CA MET A 187 1.73 -14.82 8.30
C MET A 187 1.80 -14.40 6.83
N LEU A 188 2.26 -13.18 6.55
CA LEU A 188 2.41 -12.68 5.18
C LEU A 188 3.43 -13.50 4.37
N ARG A 189 4.50 -14.01 5.00
CA ARG A 189 5.48 -14.87 4.32
C ARG A 189 4.90 -16.21 3.87
N GLU A 190 3.93 -16.72 4.62
CA GLU A 190 3.24 -17.98 4.35
C GLU A 190 1.96 -17.79 3.53
N TYR A 191 1.63 -16.54 3.18
CA TYR A 191 0.42 -16.18 2.46
C TYR A 191 0.37 -16.82 1.07
N LYS A 192 -0.78 -17.37 0.68
CA LYS A 192 -0.95 -18.09 -0.61
C LYS A 192 -2.10 -17.57 -1.46
N ARG A 193 -2.81 -16.53 -1.04
CA ARG A 193 -3.92 -16.01 -1.86
C ARG A 193 -3.35 -15.40 -3.14
N GLY A 194 -3.86 -15.85 -4.27
CA GLY A 194 -3.34 -15.46 -5.58
C GLY A 194 -2.03 -16.15 -5.99
N SER A 195 -1.46 -17.05 -5.18
CA SER A 195 -0.35 -17.89 -5.65
C SER A 195 -0.91 -18.85 -6.70
N VAL A 196 -0.64 -18.57 -7.97
CA VAL A 196 -0.74 -19.61 -8.98
C VAL A 196 0.39 -20.57 -8.62
N VAL A 197 0.06 -21.68 -7.97
CA VAL A 197 1.03 -22.75 -7.77
C VAL A 197 1.57 -23.06 -9.15
N ALA A 198 2.87 -22.86 -9.38
CA ALA A 198 3.54 -23.34 -10.57
C ALA A 198 3.61 -24.88 -10.50
N GLU A 199 2.45 -25.54 -10.47
CA GLU A 199 2.32 -26.96 -10.75
C GLU A 199 2.44 -27.11 -12.26
N GLY A 200 3.67 -27.30 -12.73
CA GLY A 200 3.92 -27.56 -14.15
C GLY A 200 5.35 -27.39 -14.63
N ALA A 201 6.37 -27.75 -13.83
CA ALA A 201 7.74 -27.85 -14.32
C ALA A 201 8.55 -28.92 -13.57
N SER A 202 8.01 -30.13 -13.51
CA SER A 202 8.69 -31.41 -13.23
C SER A 202 7.64 -32.45 -13.58
N THR A 203 7.76 -33.27 -14.62
CA THR A 203 8.86 -34.19 -14.94
C THR A 203 8.80 -34.58 -16.42
N THR A 204 9.98 -34.81 -17.00
CA THR A 204 10.35 -35.70 -18.12
C THR A 204 9.25 -36.32 -18.98
#